data_AF-A0A3D2Z639-F1
#
_entry.id   AF-A0A3D2Z639-F1
#
_cell.length_a   1.000
_cell.length_b   1.000
_cell.length_c   1.000
_cell.angle_alpha   90.00
_cell.angle_beta   90.00
_cell.angle_gamma   90.00
#
_symmetry.space_group_name_H-M   'P 1'
#
loop_
_entity.id
_entity.type
_entity.pdbx_description
1 polymer ?
#
loop_
_entity_poly.entity_id
_entity_poly.type
_entity_poly.pdbx_seq_one_letter_code
_entity_poly.pdbx_strand_id
1 'polypeptide(L)'
;MCRPSAQCRCAGPMKERPNILLVCTDQQSSTAMSCAGHSDLQTPAMDSLAAEVGRLLTALQESGHDEDTLVLFTSDHGDGAGAHRWNQKTAFWEESIRIPLIARGPGVLRGQIEPRLVSTGIDLLPTLCEVAGIDAPDTDGRSLQPLLRGDQGGTWRNHVAVETSIGLGDGPGGPAVGRALVCERTKYSVYAMGRNREQLVDLHQDPGEMVNLAVEARHADTLEKWRERLRAHCAQTEDQAGAELLP
;
A
#
# COMPACT_ATOMS: atom_id res chain seq x y z
N MET A 1 43.36 -5.08 -9.53
CA MET A 1 43.19 -3.66 -9.12
C MET A 1 41.73 -3.28 -9.33
N CYS A 2 40.92 -3.32 -8.26
CA CYS A 2 39.52 -2.90 -8.31
C CYS A 2 39.45 -1.38 -8.42
N ARG A 3 38.67 -0.86 -9.37
CA ARG A 3 38.35 0.56 -9.48
C ARG A 3 37.48 0.97 -8.28
N PRO A 4 37.77 2.10 -7.61
CA PRO A 4 36.83 2.69 -6.67
C PRO A 4 35.76 3.47 -7.44
N SER A 5 34.49 3.31 -7.08
CA SER A 5 33.46 4.38 -6.96
C SER A 5 32.04 3.91 -7.31
N ALA A 6 31.16 4.03 -6.33
CA ALA A 6 29.86 4.69 -6.49
C ALA A 6 29.59 5.42 -5.18
N GLN A 7 30.08 6.66 -5.09
CA GLN A 7 29.63 7.58 -4.05
C GLN A 7 28.11 7.69 -4.15
N CYS A 8 27.42 7.56 -3.02
CA CYS A 8 26.00 7.87 -2.89
C CYS A 8 25.81 9.35 -3.30
N ARG A 9 25.45 9.59 -4.55
CA ARG A 9 25.16 10.94 -5.05
C ARG A 9 23.67 11.16 -4.83
N CYS A 10 23.34 12.10 -3.94
CA CYS A 10 22.02 12.72 -3.93
C CYS A 10 21.75 13.27 -5.33
N ALA A 11 20.56 13.02 -5.88
CA ALA A 11 20.11 13.69 -7.10
C ALA A 11 20.20 15.22 -6.91
N GLY A 12 20.43 15.97 -7.99
CA GLY A 12 20.59 17.43 -7.94
C GLY A 12 19.41 18.15 -7.27
N PRO A 13 19.56 19.44 -6.91
CA PRO A 13 18.48 20.20 -6.31
C PRO A 13 17.27 20.24 -7.26
N MET A 14 16.08 19.95 -6.72
CA MET A 14 14.83 19.99 -7.48
C MET A 14 14.62 21.37 -8.11
N LYS A 15 14.20 21.40 -9.39
CA LYS A 15 13.46 22.56 -9.93
C LYS A 15 12.27 22.87 -9.01
N GLU A 16 11.82 24.13 -8.97
CA GLU A 16 10.66 24.55 -8.18
C GLU A 16 9.40 23.69 -8.43
N ARG A 17 9.27 23.09 -9.64
CA ARG A 17 8.22 22.15 -10.00
C ARG A 17 8.77 21.06 -10.95
N PRO A 18 9.05 19.83 -10.47
CA PRO A 18 9.42 18.73 -11.35
C PRO A 18 8.22 18.22 -12.17
N ASN A 19 8.51 17.49 -13.24
CA ASN A 19 7.53 16.67 -13.96
C ASN A 19 7.09 15.50 -13.06
N ILE A 20 5.88 14.99 -13.27
CA ILE A 20 5.34 13.85 -12.53
C ILE A 20 4.92 12.78 -13.55
N LEU A 21 5.42 11.56 -13.39
CA LEU A 21 4.97 10.37 -14.10
C LEU A 21 4.44 9.35 -13.09
N LEU A 22 3.13 9.14 -13.07
CA LEU A 22 2.49 8.10 -12.28
C LEU A 22 2.10 6.93 -13.20
N VAL A 23 2.70 5.77 -12.96
CA VAL A 23 2.30 4.49 -13.56
C VAL A 23 1.50 3.73 -12.52
N CYS A 24 0.21 3.55 -12.77
CA CYS A 24 -0.69 2.80 -11.92
C CYS A 24 -1.21 1.57 -12.66
N THR A 25 -1.06 0.39 -12.08
CA THR A 25 -1.54 -0.87 -12.64
C THR A 25 -2.86 -1.28 -12.01
N ASP A 26 -3.69 -2.00 -12.77
CA ASP A 26 -4.87 -2.68 -12.25
C ASP A 26 -4.46 -4.08 -11.77
N GLN A 27 -4.87 -4.45 -10.56
CA GLN A 27 -4.71 -5.80 -9.98
C GLN A 27 -3.25 -6.30 -9.84
N GLN A 28 -2.44 -5.66 -9.01
CA GLN A 28 -1.06 -6.10 -8.74
C GLN A 28 -0.71 -6.12 -7.26
N SER A 29 -0.55 -7.33 -6.71
CA SER A 29 0.05 -7.53 -5.39
C SER A 29 1.55 -7.22 -5.41
N SER A 30 2.07 -6.73 -4.28
CA SER A 30 3.49 -6.39 -4.09
C SER A 30 4.46 -7.53 -4.36
N THR A 31 4.02 -8.79 -4.24
CA THR A 31 4.84 -9.99 -4.45
C THR A 31 4.70 -10.59 -5.85
N ALA A 32 3.78 -10.12 -6.67
CA ALA A 32 3.42 -10.73 -7.95
C ALA A 32 4.18 -10.12 -9.15
N MET A 33 5.52 -10.29 -9.20
CA MET A 33 6.36 -9.79 -10.30
C MET A 33 7.49 -10.77 -10.67
N SER A 34 7.35 -11.52 -11.77
CA SER A 34 8.45 -12.36 -12.27
C SER A 34 9.65 -11.54 -12.74
N CYS A 35 9.44 -10.38 -13.35
CA CYS A 35 10.50 -9.43 -13.71
C CYS A 35 11.34 -8.91 -12.52
N ALA A 36 10.83 -9.04 -11.28
CA ALA A 36 11.55 -8.70 -10.05
C ALA A 36 12.32 -9.90 -9.45
N GLY A 37 12.34 -11.06 -10.15
CA GLY A 37 13.09 -12.25 -9.75
C GLY A 37 12.30 -13.28 -8.93
N HIS A 38 10.96 -13.25 -8.98
CA HIS A 38 10.14 -14.26 -8.31
C HIS A 38 10.34 -15.65 -8.94
N SER A 39 10.67 -16.66 -8.13
CA SER A 39 11.01 -18.01 -8.62
C SER A 39 9.81 -18.82 -9.09
N ASP A 40 8.65 -18.62 -8.46
CA ASP A 40 7.51 -19.54 -8.62
C ASP A 40 6.34 -18.96 -9.43
N LEU A 41 6.41 -17.68 -9.79
CA LEU A 41 5.36 -16.97 -10.52
C LEU A 41 5.86 -16.64 -11.92
N GLN A 42 4.94 -16.64 -12.89
CA GLN A 42 5.18 -16.19 -14.25
C GLN A 42 4.13 -15.14 -14.59
N THR A 43 4.56 -13.90 -14.77
CA THR A 43 3.67 -12.75 -15.01
C THR A 43 4.02 -12.09 -16.34
N PRO A 44 3.84 -12.76 -17.50
CA PRO A 44 4.33 -12.27 -18.79
C PRO A 44 3.73 -10.91 -19.19
N ALA A 45 2.47 -10.63 -18.82
CA ALA A 45 1.87 -9.32 -19.03
C ALA A 45 2.54 -8.23 -18.19
N MET A 46 2.88 -8.53 -16.94
CA MET A 46 3.61 -7.62 -16.05
C MET A 46 5.06 -7.41 -16.52
N ASP A 47 5.70 -8.47 -17.03
CA ASP A 47 7.05 -8.39 -17.58
C ASP A 47 7.08 -7.53 -18.85
N SER A 48 6.06 -7.66 -19.70
CA SER A 48 5.88 -6.78 -20.85
C SER A 48 5.63 -5.33 -20.42
N LEU A 49 4.80 -5.09 -19.40
CA LEU A 49 4.57 -3.75 -18.87
C LEU A 49 5.85 -3.14 -18.31
N ALA A 50 6.63 -3.91 -17.55
CA ALA A 50 7.92 -3.48 -17.02
C ALA A 50 8.90 -3.08 -18.13
N ALA A 51 8.92 -3.82 -19.25
CA ALA A 51 9.71 -3.46 -20.42
C ALA A 51 9.25 -2.13 -21.05
N GLU A 52 7.94 -1.88 -21.12
CA GLU A 52 7.39 -0.61 -21.60
C GLU A 52 7.71 0.57 -20.66
N VAL A 53 7.66 0.34 -19.34
CA VAL A 53 8.14 1.33 -18.35
C VAL A 53 9.62 1.61 -18.57
N GLY A 54 10.44 0.59 -18.85
CA GLY A 54 11.85 0.76 -19.23
C GLY A 54 12.03 1.67 -20.46
N ARG A 55 11.18 1.52 -21.49
CA ARG A 55 11.20 2.40 -22.67
C ARG A 55 10.83 3.84 -22.33
N LEU A 56 9.86 4.05 -21.44
CA LEU A 56 9.50 5.39 -20.95
C LEU A 56 10.65 6.05 -20.20
N LEU A 57 11.35 5.31 -19.33
CA LEU A 57 12.52 5.82 -18.61
C LEU A 57 13.67 6.19 -19.57
N THR A 58 13.92 5.38 -20.60
CA THR A 58 14.90 5.72 -21.65
C THR A 58 14.50 7.01 -22.37
N ALA A 59 13.22 7.18 -22.72
CA ALA A 59 12.74 8.39 -23.38
C ALA A 59 12.89 9.65 -22.50
N LEU A 60 12.67 9.53 -21.18
CA LEU A 60 12.95 10.62 -20.23
C LEU A 60 14.44 10.99 -20.22
N GLN A 61 15.32 10.00 -20.28
CA GLN A 61 16.77 10.22 -20.36
C GLN A 61 17.18 10.91 -21.67
N GLU A 62 16.70 10.42 -22.81
CA GLU A 62 17.02 10.96 -24.13
C GLU A 62 16.47 12.38 -24.33
N SER A 63 15.33 12.71 -23.73
CA SER A 63 14.74 14.05 -23.77
C SER A 63 15.36 15.03 -22.76
N GLY A 64 16.22 14.56 -21.85
CA GLY A 64 16.84 15.39 -20.80
C GLY A 64 15.92 15.70 -19.61
N HIS A 65 14.79 15.01 -19.48
CA HIS A 65 13.82 15.17 -18.38
C HIS A 65 14.00 14.16 -17.24
N ASP A 66 14.99 13.29 -17.32
CA ASP A 66 15.18 12.22 -16.34
C ASP A 66 15.45 12.70 -14.91
N GLU A 67 16.27 13.74 -14.77
CA GLU A 67 16.63 14.31 -13.46
C GLU A 67 15.61 15.33 -12.95
N ASP A 68 14.61 15.72 -13.76
CA ASP A 68 13.53 16.63 -13.38
C ASP A 68 12.15 15.97 -13.31
N THR A 69 12.08 14.63 -13.37
CA THR A 69 10.83 13.87 -13.30
C THR A 69 10.78 12.99 -12.04
N LEU A 70 9.74 13.17 -11.22
CA LEU A 70 9.33 12.19 -10.21
C LEU A 70 8.51 11.09 -10.89
N VAL A 71 9.05 9.88 -10.89
CA VAL A 71 8.39 8.66 -11.36
C VAL A 71 7.88 7.88 -10.15
N LEU A 72 6.59 7.59 -10.14
CA LEU A 72 5.93 6.71 -9.17
C LEU A 72 5.34 5.51 -9.93
N PHE A 73 5.60 4.30 -9.43
CA PHE A 73 4.97 3.07 -9.90
C PHE A 73 4.18 2.45 -8.76
N THR A 74 2.91 2.12 -9.00
CA THR A 74 2.04 1.51 -8.00
C THR A 74 0.91 0.71 -8.66
N SER A 75 -0.01 0.20 -7.84
CA SER A 75 -1.26 -0.41 -8.27
C SER A 75 -2.44 0.24 -7.56
N ASP A 76 -3.66 0.06 -8.04
CA ASP A 76 -4.86 0.48 -7.32
C ASP A 76 -5.25 -0.51 -6.22
N HIS A 77 -5.04 -1.80 -6.45
CA HIS A 77 -5.23 -2.89 -5.49
C HIS A 77 -4.53 -4.18 -6.00
N GLY A 78 -4.49 -5.23 -5.18
CA GLY A 78 -3.94 -6.53 -5.54
C GLY A 78 -4.98 -7.53 -6.08
N ASP A 79 -4.70 -8.83 -6.01
CA ASP A 79 -5.64 -9.88 -6.40
C ASP A 79 -5.44 -11.11 -5.53
N GLY A 80 -6.53 -11.74 -5.09
CA GLY A 80 -6.47 -13.01 -4.38
C GLY A 80 -5.82 -14.12 -5.20
N ALA A 81 -5.98 -14.13 -6.52
CA ALA A 81 -5.29 -15.07 -7.43
C ALA A 81 -5.31 -16.56 -6.99
N GLY A 82 -6.38 -17.00 -6.31
CA GLY A 82 -6.53 -18.35 -5.77
C GLY A 82 -6.02 -18.56 -4.33
N ALA A 83 -5.27 -17.60 -3.77
CA ALA A 83 -4.89 -17.58 -2.36
C ALA A 83 -6.14 -17.64 -1.47
N HIS A 84 -6.03 -18.30 -0.32
CA HIS A 84 -7.17 -18.55 0.59
C HIS A 84 -8.40 -19.21 -0.06
N ARG A 85 -8.22 -19.87 -1.23
CA ARG A 85 -9.32 -20.37 -2.08
C ARG A 85 -10.27 -19.26 -2.55
N TRP A 86 -9.74 -18.04 -2.62
CA TRP A 86 -10.44 -16.84 -3.02
C TRP A 86 -9.81 -16.27 -4.29
N ASN A 87 -10.64 -15.61 -5.08
CA ASN A 87 -10.24 -14.85 -6.26
C ASN A 87 -11.00 -13.52 -6.19
N GLN A 88 -10.47 -12.43 -6.76
CA GLN A 88 -10.93 -11.04 -6.60
C GLN A 88 -10.24 -10.28 -5.45
N LYS A 89 -10.65 -9.01 -5.31
CA LYS A 89 -9.99 -7.91 -4.60
C LYS A 89 -10.77 -7.34 -3.41
N THR A 90 -11.84 -8.02 -3.01
CA THR A 90 -12.78 -7.49 -2.01
C THR A 90 -12.45 -7.89 -0.57
N ALA A 91 -11.45 -8.75 -0.38
CA ALA A 91 -11.01 -9.21 0.93
C ALA A 91 -9.83 -8.39 1.43
N PHE A 92 -9.61 -8.39 2.75
CA PHE A 92 -8.54 -7.63 3.38
C PHE A 92 -7.18 -8.34 3.41
N TRP A 93 -7.01 -9.50 2.75
CA TRP A 93 -5.72 -10.20 2.72
C TRP A 93 -4.63 -9.38 2.03
N GLU A 94 -3.36 -9.55 2.44
CA GLU A 94 -2.23 -8.81 1.87
C GLU A 94 -2.17 -8.95 0.35
N GLU A 95 -2.55 -10.09 -0.22
CA GLU A 95 -2.64 -10.28 -1.66
C GLU A 95 -3.57 -9.27 -2.36
N SER A 96 -4.61 -8.80 -1.68
CA SER A 96 -5.57 -7.81 -2.20
C SER A 96 -5.22 -6.37 -1.81
N ILE A 97 -4.62 -6.13 -0.65
CA ILE A 97 -4.46 -4.76 -0.09
C ILE A 97 -3.01 -4.26 -0.04
N ARG A 98 -2.02 -5.15 -0.16
CA ARG A 98 -0.60 -4.80 -0.11
C ARG A 98 -0.02 -4.77 -1.53
N ILE A 99 0.01 -3.57 -2.08
CA ILE A 99 0.43 -3.27 -3.44
C ILE A 99 1.88 -2.74 -3.50
N PRO A 100 2.54 -2.74 -4.67
CA PRO A 100 3.83 -2.08 -4.82
C PRO A 100 3.70 -0.55 -4.75
N LEU A 101 4.73 0.11 -4.22
CA LEU A 101 4.96 1.54 -4.41
C LEU A 101 6.47 1.75 -4.59
N ILE A 102 6.88 2.17 -5.79
CA ILE A 102 8.28 2.45 -6.13
C ILE A 102 8.36 3.91 -6.57
N ALA A 103 9.35 4.62 -6.03
CA ALA A 103 9.61 6.01 -6.39
C ALA A 103 11.03 6.18 -6.92
N ARG A 104 11.17 7.02 -7.94
CA ARG A 104 12.45 7.42 -8.52
C ARG A 104 12.34 8.88 -8.96
N GLY A 105 13.35 9.68 -8.68
CA GLY A 105 13.40 11.04 -9.19
C GLY A 105 14.20 11.97 -8.30
N PRO A 106 14.08 13.28 -8.50
CA PRO A 106 14.83 14.25 -7.74
C PRO A 106 14.38 14.24 -6.27
N GLY A 107 15.35 14.29 -5.35
CA GLY A 107 15.10 14.22 -3.90
C GLY A 107 14.75 12.84 -3.34
N VAL A 108 14.56 11.81 -4.18
CA VAL A 108 14.26 10.45 -3.71
C VAL A 108 15.56 9.70 -3.37
N LEU A 109 15.63 9.08 -2.19
CA LEU A 109 16.75 8.23 -1.80
C LEU A 109 16.84 6.99 -2.67
N ARG A 110 18.01 6.77 -3.25
CA ARG A 110 18.25 5.63 -4.14
C ARG A 110 18.55 4.36 -3.34
N GLY A 111 17.91 3.25 -3.73
CA GLY A 111 18.19 1.91 -3.17
C GLY A 111 17.77 1.73 -1.71
N GLN A 112 16.82 2.54 -1.23
CA GLN A 112 16.27 2.42 0.12
C GLN A 112 14.92 1.70 0.10
N ILE A 113 14.62 1.00 1.19
CA ILE A 113 13.29 0.46 1.49
C ILE A 113 12.77 1.23 2.68
N GLU A 114 11.58 1.81 2.54
CA GLU A 114 10.89 2.52 3.61
C GLU A 114 9.95 1.54 4.34
N PRO A 115 10.20 1.20 5.62
CA PRO A 115 9.36 0.27 6.37
C PRO A 115 8.08 0.93 6.94
N ARG A 116 8.02 2.26 7.02
CA ARG A 116 6.84 2.96 7.57
C ARG A 116 5.62 2.76 6.68
N LEU A 117 4.45 2.67 7.31
CA LEU A 117 3.19 2.38 6.63
C LEU A 117 2.75 3.51 5.69
N VAL A 118 2.43 3.17 4.45
CA VAL A 118 1.92 4.08 3.41
C VAL A 118 0.55 3.61 2.96
N SER A 119 -0.37 4.56 2.74
CA SER A 119 -1.66 4.31 2.07
C SER A 119 -1.67 5.06 0.75
N THR A 120 -1.47 4.35 -0.36
CA THR A 120 -1.42 4.97 -1.70
C THR A 120 -2.73 5.68 -2.05
N GLY A 121 -3.87 5.16 -1.57
CA GLY A 121 -5.19 5.73 -1.83
C GLY A 121 -5.38 7.16 -1.29
N ILE A 122 -4.70 7.53 -0.20
CA ILE A 122 -4.84 8.87 0.41
C ILE A 122 -3.54 9.67 0.37
N ASP A 123 -2.37 9.02 0.33
CA ASP A 123 -1.07 9.72 0.43
C ASP A 123 -0.59 10.28 -0.91
N LEU A 124 -1.01 9.70 -2.03
CA LEU A 124 -0.56 10.16 -3.35
C LEU A 124 -1.01 11.59 -3.63
N LEU A 125 -2.27 11.93 -3.36
CA LEU A 125 -2.80 13.28 -3.63
C LEU A 125 -2.00 14.40 -2.93
N PRO A 126 -1.83 14.42 -1.60
CA PRO A 126 -1.04 15.46 -0.94
C PRO A 126 0.44 15.42 -1.36
N THR A 127 1.00 14.24 -1.67
CA THR A 127 2.36 14.14 -2.21
C THR A 127 2.49 14.85 -3.56
N LEU A 128 1.57 14.57 -4.49
CA LEU A 128 1.60 15.14 -5.83
C LEU A 128 1.34 16.65 -5.80
N CYS A 129 0.44 17.14 -4.93
CA CYS A 129 0.23 18.57 -4.71
C CYS A 129 1.49 19.26 -4.19
N GLU A 130 2.16 18.69 -3.17
CA GLU A 130 3.41 19.25 -2.64
C GLU A 130 4.52 19.27 -3.69
N VAL A 131 4.65 18.20 -4.47
CA VAL A 131 5.63 18.11 -5.58
C VAL A 131 5.32 19.15 -6.67
N ALA A 132 4.05 19.36 -7.00
CA ALA A 132 3.63 20.36 -7.98
C ALA A 132 3.68 21.80 -7.43
N GLY A 133 3.94 22.00 -6.14
CA GLY A 133 3.93 23.31 -5.50
C GLY A 133 2.56 23.98 -5.57
N ILE A 134 1.50 23.21 -5.31
CA ILE A 134 0.11 23.65 -5.18
C ILE A 134 -0.46 23.20 -3.84
N ASP A 135 -1.50 23.88 -3.37
CA ASP A 135 -2.17 23.50 -2.13
C ASP A 135 -2.89 22.15 -2.30
N ALA A 136 -2.69 21.25 -1.34
CA ALA A 136 -3.47 20.03 -1.26
C ALA A 136 -4.88 20.34 -0.71
N PRO A 137 -5.92 19.63 -1.17
CA PRO A 137 -7.20 19.68 -0.48
C PRO A 137 -7.07 19.09 0.93
N ASP A 138 -8.05 19.37 1.78
CA ASP A 138 -8.14 18.72 3.10
C ASP A 138 -8.34 17.21 2.91
N THR A 139 -7.45 16.42 3.51
CA THR A 139 -7.39 14.97 3.34
C THR A 139 -6.71 14.32 4.55
N ASP A 140 -7.10 13.10 4.87
CA ASP A 140 -6.45 12.27 5.89
C ASP A 140 -5.05 11.77 5.47
N GLY A 141 -4.72 11.94 4.19
CA GLY A 141 -3.42 11.59 3.62
C GLY A 141 -2.27 12.43 4.17
N ARG A 142 -1.06 11.88 4.07
CA ARG A 142 0.19 12.60 4.37
C ARG A 142 1.11 12.52 3.18
N SER A 143 1.68 13.66 2.80
CA SER A 143 2.70 13.68 1.77
C SER A 143 3.85 12.74 2.11
N LEU A 144 4.27 11.97 1.11
CA LEU A 144 5.37 11.01 1.20
C LEU A 144 6.74 11.68 1.06
N GLN A 145 6.81 12.98 0.76
CA GLN A 145 8.10 13.67 0.58
C GLN A 145 9.10 13.45 1.73
N PRO A 146 8.72 13.49 3.02
CA PRO A 146 9.65 13.17 4.10
C PRO A 146 10.20 11.73 4.01
N LEU A 147 9.35 10.77 3.63
CA LEU A 147 9.77 9.37 3.45
C LEU A 147 10.71 9.24 2.26
N LEU A 148 10.37 9.85 1.12
CA LEU A 148 11.17 9.82 -0.11
C LEU A 148 12.56 10.41 0.10
N ARG A 149 12.69 11.45 0.94
CA ARG A 149 13.96 12.10 1.30
C ARG A 149 14.73 11.40 2.41
N GLY A 150 14.10 10.42 3.07
CA GLY A 150 14.64 9.69 4.21
C GLY A 150 14.68 10.47 5.51
N ASP A 151 13.79 11.45 5.66
CA ASP A 151 13.64 12.19 6.91
C ASP A 151 13.20 11.22 8.02
N GLN A 152 14.02 11.18 9.07
CA GLN A 152 13.81 10.35 10.26
C GLN A 152 13.02 11.09 11.36
N GLY A 153 12.69 12.37 11.13
CA GLY A 153 11.98 13.21 12.10
C GLY A 153 10.46 13.12 11.98
N GLY A 154 9.77 13.53 13.06
CA GLY A 154 8.32 13.67 13.09
C GLY A 154 7.55 12.39 13.42
N THR A 155 6.27 12.54 13.77
CA THR A 155 5.36 11.42 14.03
C THR A 155 4.72 10.94 12.73
N TRP A 156 4.97 9.69 12.35
CA TRP A 156 4.26 9.05 11.25
C TRP A 156 2.99 8.32 11.73
N ARG A 157 2.21 7.73 10.81
CA ARG A 157 1.05 6.92 11.19
C ARG A 157 1.50 5.57 11.74
N ASN A 158 0.73 5.03 12.68
CA ASN A 158 0.97 3.71 13.26
C ASN A 158 0.04 2.63 12.69
N HIS A 159 -0.97 3.00 11.90
CA HIS A 159 -1.86 2.10 11.21
C HIS A 159 -2.30 2.66 9.85
N VAL A 160 -2.78 1.77 8.97
CA VAL A 160 -3.53 2.08 7.74
C VAL A 160 -4.91 1.47 7.88
N ALA A 161 -5.95 2.25 7.57
CA ALA A 161 -7.32 1.76 7.48
C ALA A 161 -7.63 1.33 6.05
N VAL A 162 -8.35 0.22 5.92
CA VAL A 162 -8.82 -0.31 4.63
C VAL A 162 -10.31 -0.62 4.74
N GLU A 163 -11.05 -0.29 3.69
CA GLU A 163 -12.49 -0.45 3.64
C GLU A 163 -12.90 -1.24 2.40
N THR A 164 -13.96 -2.02 2.54
CA THR A 164 -14.67 -2.59 1.39
C THR A 164 -16.16 -2.38 1.59
N SER A 165 -16.86 -2.06 0.52
CA SER A 165 -18.32 -1.93 0.47
C SER A 165 -18.88 -2.47 -0.84
N ILE A 166 -18.20 -3.46 -1.43
CA ILE A 166 -18.52 -3.98 -2.75
C ILE A 166 -19.59 -5.08 -2.61
N GLY A 167 -20.78 -4.78 -3.13
CA GLY A 167 -21.87 -5.75 -3.25
C GLY A 167 -21.64 -6.72 -4.40
N LEU A 168 -21.39 -8.00 -4.11
CA LEU A 168 -21.33 -9.06 -5.14
C LEU A 168 -22.74 -9.63 -5.49
N GLY A 169 -23.80 -8.83 -5.31
CA GLY A 169 -25.19 -9.24 -5.49
C GLY A 169 -25.72 -10.16 -4.39
N ASP A 170 -26.93 -10.70 -4.58
CA ASP A 170 -27.65 -11.55 -3.61
C ASP A 170 -27.16 -13.01 -3.57
N GLY A 171 -25.97 -13.30 -4.12
CA GLY A 171 -25.41 -14.65 -4.19
C GLY A 171 -24.84 -15.14 -2.84
N PRO A 172 -24.48 -16.44 -2.75
CA PRO A 172 -23.80 -16.98 -1.58
C PRO A 172 -22.47 -16.25 -1.36
N GLY A 173 -22.39 -15.43 -0.30
CA GLY A 173 -21.24 -14.57 0.02
C GLY A 173 -21.64 -13.17 0.49
N GLY A 174 -22.81 -12.67 0.08
CA GLY A 174 -23.31 -11.34 0.44
C GLY A 174 -22.38 -10.19 -0.01
N PRO A 175 -22.71 -8.93 0.29
CA PRO A 175 -21.80 -7.82 0.04
C PRO A 175 -20.55 -7.95 0.92
N ALA A 176 -19.38 -7.77 0.31
CA ALA A 176 -18.13 -7.63 1.02
C ALA A 176 -18.12 -6.22 1.63
N VAL A 177 -18.72 -6.10 2.82
CA VAL A 177 -18.68 -4.89 3.64
C VAL A 177 -17.80 -5.16 4.85
N GLY A 178 -16.82 -4.30 5.09
CA GLY A 178 -15.92 -4.48 6.21
C GLY A 178 -14.97 -3.31 6.46
N ARG A 179 -14.20 -3.44 7.53
CA ARG A 179 -13.09 -2.55 7.90
C ARG A 179 -11.88 -3.38 8.29
N ALA A 180 -10.69 -2.86 8.03
CA ALA A 180 -9.45 -3.39 8.57
C ALA A 180 -8.54 -2.27 9.05
N LEU A 181 -7.80 -2.53 10.13
CA LEU A 181 -6.65 -1.76 10.55
C LEU A 181 -5.40 -2.62 10.39
N VAL A 182 -4.47 -2.15 9.57
CA VAL A 182 -3.16 -2.77 9.34
C VAL A 182 -2.12 -1.99 10.13
N CYS A 183 -1.39 -2.67 11.02
CA CYS A 183 -0.16 -2.15 11.64
C CYS A 183 1.05 -2.96 11.16
N GLU A 184 2.25 -2.55 11.55
CA GLU A 184 3.51 -3.19 11.11
C GLU A 184 3.58 -4.71 11.31
N ARG A 185 2.97 -5.25 12.38
CA ARG A 185 3.04 -6.69 12.72
C ARG A 185 1.70 -7.39 12.77
N THR A 186 0.61 -6.65 12.75
CA THR A 186 -0.69 -7.22 13.11
C THR A 186 -1.76 -6.51 12.33
N LYS A 187 -2.72 -7.31 11.87
CA LYS A 187 -3.91 -6.83 11.19
C LYS A 187 -5.14 -7.27 11.95
N TYR A 188 -6.05 -6.33 12.16
CA TYR A 188 -7.40 -6.62 12.62
C TYR A 188 -8.37 -6.28 11.49
N SER A 189 -9.34 -7.15 11.23
CA SER A 189 -10.43 -6.87 10.30
C SER A 189 -11.77 -7.38 10.84
N VAL A 190 -12.84 -6.72 10.41
CA VAL A 190 -14.22 -7.12 10.70
C VAL A 190 -15.07 -6.97 9.46
N TYR A 191 -15.84 -8.01 9.14
CA TYR A 191 -16.80 -8.04 8.05
C TYR A 191 -18.25 -7.95 8.58
N ALA A 192 -19.17 -7.48 7.76
CA ALA A 192 -20.60 -7.41 8.10
C ALA A 192 -21.24 -8.80 8.25
N MET A 193 -20.70 -9.82 7.57
CA MET A 193 -21.25 -11.18 7.55
C MET A 193 -20.14 -12.24 7.61
N GLY A 194 -20.55 -13.48 7.89
CA GLY A 194 -19.66 -14.64 8.04
C GLY A 194 -19.75 -15.27 9.43
N ARG A 195 -19.29 -16.53 9.56
CA ARG A 195 -19.26 -17.23 10.86
C ARG A 195 -18.21 -16.64 11.81
N ASN A 196 -17.04 -16.32 11.27
CA ASN A 196 -15.94 -15.68 11.99
C ASN A 196 -15.71 -14.30 11.36
N ARG A 197 -16.58 -13.35 11.70
CA ARG A 197 -16.62 -12.01 11.10
C ARG A 197 -15.37 -11.19 11.40
N GLU A 198 -14.79 -11.42 12.57
CA GLU A 198 -13.55 -10.77 13.01
C GLU A 198 -12.34 -11.65 12.70
N GLN A 199 -11.28 -11.03 12.21
CA GLN A 199 -9.99 -11.65 12.03
C GLN A 199 -8.91 -10.84 12.76
N LEU A 200 -8.04 -11.54 13.48
CA LEU A 200 -6.83 -10.97 14.06
C LEU A 200 -5.66 -11.83 13.62
N VAL A 201 -4.71 -11.24 12.91
CA VAL A 201 -3.59 -11.96 12.27
C VAL A 201 -2.27 -11.31 12.67
N ASP A 202 -1.28 -12.14 13.01
CA ASP A 202 0.13 -11.71 13.17
C ASP A 202 0.84 -11.86 11.82
N LEU A 203 1.08 -10.75 11.13
CA LEU A 203 1.65 -10.72 9.78
C LEU A 203 3.12 -11.19 9.73
N HIS A 204 3.80 -11.20 10.88
CA HIS A 204 5.20 -11.63 10.96
C HIS A 204 5.32 -13.13 11.21
N GLN A 205 4.49 -13.68 12.10
CA GLN A 205 4.48 -15.12 12.40
C GLN A 205 3.66 -15.93 11.41
N ASP A 206 2.67 -15.29 10.77
CA ASP A 206 1.78 -15.90 9.79
C ASP A 206 1.61 -14.97 8.56
N PRO A 207 2.66 -14.81 7.73
CA PRO A 207 2.60 -13.97 6.54
C PRO A 207 1.55 -14.40 5.51
N GLY A 208 1.14 -15.67 5.55
CA GLY A 208 0.09 -16.22 4.70
C GLY A 208 -1.31 -16.10 5.32
N GLU A 209 -1.44 -15.46 6.48
CA GLU A 209 -2.72 -15.10 7.10
C GLU A 209 -3.72 -16.26 7.26
N MET A 210 -3.20 -17.42 7.61
CA MET A 210 -3.93 -18.68 7.71
C MET A 210 -4.55 -18.93 9.10
N VAL A 211 -4.11 -18.20 10.12
CA VAL A 211 -4.50 -18.38 11.53
C VAL A 211 -5.23 -17.14 12.03
N ASN A 212 -6.53 -17.29 12.28
CA ASN A 212 -7.33 -16.25 12.91
C ASN A 212 -7.23 -16.34 14.43
N LEU A 213 -6.49 -15.42 15.06
CA LEU A 213 -6.32 -15.34 16.51
C LEU A 213 -7.60 -14.88 17.23
N ALA A 214 -8.55 -14.24 16.54
CA ALA A 214 -9.77 -13.71 17.15
C ALA A 214 -10.72 -14.81 17.67
N VAL A 215 -10.59 -16.04 17.18
CA VAL A 215 -11.40 -17.19 17.66
C VAL A 215 -10.78 -17.91 18.85
N GLU A 216 -9.58 -17.52 19.28
CA GLU A 216 -8.87 -18.16 20.37
C GLU A 216 -9.05 -17.37 21.68
N ALA A 217 -9.63 -18.00 22.69
CA ALA A 217 -9.93 -17.35 23.97
C ALA A 217 -8.71 -16.69 24.64
N ARG A 218 -7.51 -17.22 24.42
CA ARG A 218 -6.25 -16.66 24.97
C ARG A 218 -5.89 -15.28 24.41
N HIS A 219 -6.51 -14.84 23.31
CA HIS A 219 -6.26 -13.55 22.68
C HIS A 219 -7.40 -12.53 22.91
N ALA A 220 -8.38 -12.82 23.78
CA ALA A 220 -9.54 -11.97 24.02
C ALA A 220 -9.18 -10.52 24.40
N ASP A 221 -8.25 -10.32 25.34
CA ASP A 221 -7.82 -8.97 25.76
C ASP A 221 -7.14 -8.19 24.63
N THR A 222 -6.41 -8.89 23.76
CA THR A 222 -5.76 -8.28 22.59
C THR A 222 -6.80 -7.90 21.55
N LEU A 223 -7.77 -8.78 21.29
CA LEU A 223 -8.88 -8.53 20.37
C LEU A 223 -9.69 -7.30 20.80
N GLU A 224 -9.99 -7.16 22.09
CA GLU A 224 -10.74 -5.99 22.58
C GLU A 224 -9.98 -4.68 22.36
N LYS A 225 -8.67 -4.66 22.60
CA LYS A 225 -7.83 -3.48 22.28
C LYS A 225 -7.88 -3.10 20.79
N TRP A 226 -8.02 -4.08 19.91
CA TRP A 226 -8.17 -3.83 18.47
C TRP A 226 -9.54 -3.29 18.11
N ARG A 227 -10.60 -3.77 18.76
CA ARG A 227 -11.96 -3.21 18.62
C ARG A 227 -11.99 -1.77 19.11
N GLU A 228 -11.39 -1.46 20.25
CA GLU A 228 -11.25 -0.09 20.77
C GLU A 228 -10.51 0.81 19.78
N ARG A 229 -9.42 0.32 19.17
CA ARG A 229 -8.68 1.06 18.13
C ARG A 229 -9.53 1.33 16.90
N LEU A 230 -10.27 0.34 16.39
CA LEU A 230 -11.16 0.55 15.25
C LEU A 230 -12.29 1.53 15.61
N ARG A 231 -12.87 1.41 16.81
CA ARG A 231 -13.90 2.35 17.31
C ARG A 231 -13.37 3.78 17.38
N ALA A 232 -12.14 3.96 17.86
CA ALA A 232 -11.48 5.27 17.90
C ALA A 232 -11.21 5.82 16.50
N HIS A 233 -10.75 4.98 15.58
CA HIS A 233 -10.57 5.36 14.17
C HIS A 233 -11.89 5.81 13.55
N CYS A 234 -12.94 5.00 13.65
CA CYS A 234 -14.27 5.33 13.13
C CYS A 234 -14.84 6.62 13.75
N ALA A 235 -14.61 6.87 15.04
CA ALA A 235 -15.02 8.13 15.66
C ALA A 235 -14.24 9.34 15.12
N GLN A 236 -12.95 9.17 14.83
CA GLN A 236 -12.10 10.20 14.26
C GLN A 236 -12.48 10.54 12.80
N THR A 237 -12.88 9.53 12.02
CA THR A 237 -13.22 9.67 10.59
C THR A 237 -14.71 9.78 10.33
N GLU A 238 -15.53 9.88 11.38
CA GLU A 238 -17.00 9.93 11.31
C GLU A 238 -17.63 8.71 10.59
N ASP A 239 -16.94 7.58 10.56
CA ASP A 239 -17.37 6.33 9.92
C ASP A 239 -18.34 5.53 10.82
N GLN A 240 -19.60 5.97 10.83
CA GLN A 240 -20.67 5.32 11.60
C GLN A 240 -20.90 3.87 11.15
N ALA A 241 -20.87 3.61 9.85
CA ALA A 241 -21.09 2.28 9.29
C ALA A 241 -20.02 1.28 9.74
N GLY A 242 -18.75 1.69 9.81
CA GLY A 242 -17.67 0.87 10.35
C GLY A 242 -17.82 0.60 11.84
N ALA A 243 -18.25 1.60 12.62
CA ALA A 243 -18.49 1.43 14.05
C ALA A 243 -19.60 0.40 14.36
N GLU A 244 -20.64 0.33 13.53
CA GLU A 244 -21.74 -0.64 13.64
C GLU A 244 -21.33 -2.09 13.34
N LEU A 245 -20.16 -2.31 12.72
CA LEU A 245 -19.65 -3.67 12.47
C LEU A 245 -19.09 -4.33 13.73
N LEU A 246 -18.65 -3.52 14.71
CA LEU A 246 -18.07 -3.99 15.96
C LEU A 246 -19.14 -4.60 16.88
N PRO A 247 -18.77 -5.60 17.69
CA PRO A 247 -19.66 -6.15 18.71
C PRO A 247 -19.90 -5.20 19.89
#